data_AF-A0A0H5QY74-F1
#
_entry.id   AF-A0A0H5QY74-F1
#
_cell.length_a   1.000
_cell.length_b   1.000
_cell.length_c   1.000
_cell.angle_alpha   90.00
_cell.angle_beta   90.00
_cell.angle_gamma   90.00
#
_symmetry.space_group_name_H-M   'P 1'
#
loop_
_entity.id
_entity.type
_entity.pdbx_description
1 polymer ?
#
loop_
_entity_poly.entity_id
_entity_poly.type
_entity_poly.pdbx_seq_one_letter_code
_entity_poly.pdbx_strand_id
1 'polypeptide(L)'
;TRDISSYMFDLFLFRIVLSVALCTISSYAVVWYLGLFKNKKVAGENARTPSYSVVDGLETLTPGQCTKFSFAYGGELLAMVDKIGGACALRHCQAPVVTASMSEIHFSTPAKVSDIILMTSKMTAAFNSSMEVEVLVYVEDPLTGKRTFCCRALLKFVCLGDNRRPRQVPKLTPESEEEKQSFEKACERNNQYKSQKSTKMNDIVERWSDHSRVSEAIPASKFIPTADTRLEMTKMVMPVHSNPLGIAFGGQILKWMEQAASISAIRLCRSLVLTVGLDRMSFLNQVPVGSMVLIQAQVNRVFTTSMEVGVRVRVLDWQRRSETASPPPFCNIGYFTFVAIDEHSYQPKRIDVDVMPESERDKLRYMQAMERRSNRMDVRAKTRSNPAPALHRHSLINTDE
;
A
#
# COMPACT_ATOMS: atom_id res chain seq x y z
N THR A 1 -70.06 -45.12 20.34
CA THR A 1 -68.59 -45.13 20.24
C THR A 1 -68.04 -45.37 18.84
N ARG A 2 -68.86 -45.52 17.77
CA ARG A 2 -68.35 -45.69 16.39
C ARG A 2 -68.26 -44.42 15.53
N ASP A 3 -68.96 -43.32 15.87
CA ASP A 3 -68.91 -42.11 15.02
C ASP A 3 -67.84 -41.08 15.39
N ILE A 4 -67.30 -41.12 16.61
CA ILE A 4 -66.31 -40.13 17.06
C ILE A 4 -64.91 -40.40 16.48
N SER A 5 -64.59 -41.66 16.14
CA SER A 5 -63.26 -41.98 15.60
C SER A 5 -63.08 -41.53 14.15
N SER A 6 -64.15 -41.49 13.34
CA SER A 6 -64.07 -41.03 11.95
C SER A 6 -63.73 -39.55 11.88
N TYR A 7 -64.43 -38.71 12.66
CA TYR A 7 -64.18 -37.27 12.71
C TYR A 7 -62.79 -36.93 13.26
N MET A 8 -62.30 -37.70 14.24
CA MET A 8 -60.95 -37.49 14.76
C MET A 8 -59.87 -37.88 13.75
N PHE A 9 -60.11 -38.90 12.92
CA PHE A 9 -59.18 -39.30 11.87
C PHE A 9 -59.11 -38.26 10.75
N ASP A 10 -60.26 -37.69 10.34
CA ASP A 10 -60.32 -36.64 9.32
C ASP A 10 -59.67 -35.32 9.80
N LEU A 11 -59.88 -34.93 11.07
CA LEU A 11 -59.21 -33.79 11.67
C LEU A 11 -57.69 -33.98 11.78
N PHE A 12 -57.24 -35.22 12.03
CA PHE A 12 -55.82 -35.55 12.10
C PHE A 12 -55.17 -35.53 10.71
N LEU A 13 -55.83 -36.10 9.70
CA LEU A 13 -55.41 -36.02 8.30
C LEU A 13 -55.37 -34.57 7.81
N PHE A 14 -56.38 -33.75 8.15
CA PHE A 14 -56.41 -32.34 7.77
C PHE A 14 -55.24 -31.55 8.40
N ARG A 15 -54.89 -31.84 9.66
CA ARG A 15 -53.73 -31.23 10.32
C ARG A 15 -52.39 -31.65 9.71
N ILE A 16 -52.26 -32.90 9.27
CA ILE A 16 -51.04 -33.38 8.58
C ILE A 16 -50.93 -32.69 7.22
N VAL A 17 -52.00 -32.64 6.44
CA VAL A 17 -52.01 -32.00 5.12
C VAL A 17 -51.70 -30.50 5.25
N LEU A 18 -52.29 -29.81 6.23
CA LEU A 18 -52.01 -28.39 6.50
C LEU A 18 -50.56 -28.16 6.94
N SER A 19 -49.99 -29.04 7.78
CA SER A 19 -48.59 -28.94 8.21
C SER A 19 -47.61 -29.19 7.08
N VAL A 20 -47.88 -30.17 6.21
CA VAL A 20 -47.06 -30.44 5.02
C VAL A 20 -47.15 -29.28 4.03
N ALA A 21 -48.33 -28.70 3.82
CA ALA A 21 -48.52 -27.52 2.98
C ALA A 21 -47.80 -26.27 3.52
N LEU A 22 -47.85 -26.02 4.84
CA LEU A 22 -47.12 -24.91 5.46
C LEU A 22 -45.60 -25.12 5.38
N CYS A 23 -45.13 -26.36 5.53
CA CYS A 23 -43.71 -26.68 5.45
C CYS A 23 -43.17 -26.56 4.01
N THR A 24 -43.95 -26.95 2.99
CA THR A 24 -43.57 -26.75 1.59
C THR A 24 -43.60 -25.27 1.23
N ILE A 25 -44.60 -24.49 1.65
CA ILE A 25 -44.63 -23.02 1.45
C ILE A 25 -43.43 -22.35 2.13
N SER A 26 -43.05 -22.75 3.34
CA SER A 26 -41.85 -22.24 4.02
C SER A 26 -40.58 -22.64 3.27
N SER A 27 -40.51 -23.84 2.71
CA SER A 27 -39.36 -24.31 1.94
C SER A 27 -39.21 -23.53 0.63
N TYR A 28 -40.30 -23.29 -0.09
CA TYR A 28 -40.30 -22.44 -1.29
C TYR A 28 -40.01 -20.99 -0.96
N ALA A 29 -40.53 -20.46 0.15
CA ALA A 29 -40.20 -19.11 0.62
C ALA A 29 -38.72 -18.97 0.95
N VAL A 30 -38.10 -19.97 1.59
CA VAL A 30 -36.65 -20.01 1.90
C VAL A 30 -35.82 -20.18 0.62
N VAL A 31 -36.22 -21.02 -0.33
CA VAL A 31 -35.55 -21.16 -1.64
C VAL A 31 -35.70 -19.89 -2.48
N TRP A 32 -36.84 -19.20 -2.41
CA TRP A 32 -37.07 -17.93 -3.09
C TRP A 32 -36.32 -16.77 -2.41
N TYR A 33 -36.27 -16.71 -1.08
CA TYR A 33 -35.43 -15.77 -0.32
C TYR A 33 -33.93 -16.00 -0.57
N LEU A 34 -33.48 -17.26 -0.57
CA LEU A 34 -32.10 -17.62 -0.90
C LEU A 34 -31.80 -17.39 -2.39
N GLY A 35 -32.80 -17.52 -3.27
CA GLY A 35 -32.71 -17.23 -4.70
C GLY A 35 -32.59 -15.74 -5.00
N LEU A 36 -33.27 -14.88 -4.24
CA LEU A 36 -33.14 -13.42 -4.30
C LEU A 36 -31.75 -12.94 -3.87
N PHE A 37 -31.06 -13.67 -2.98
CA PHE A 37 -29.68 -13.39 -2.61
C PHE A 37 -28.62 -14.01 -3.54
N LYS A 38 -28.98 -15.04 -4.32
CA LYS A 38 -28.03 -15.74 -5.20
C LYS A 38 -27.88 -15.15 -6.60
N ASN A 39 -28.65 -14.14 -6.98
CA ASN A 39 -28.61 -13.58 -8.34
C ASN A 39 -28.79 -12.06 -8.42
N LYS A 40 -28.21 -11.30 -7.49
CA LYS A 40 -27.67 -10.00 -7.91
C LYS A 40 -26.40 -10.29 -8.71
N LYS A 41 -26.57 -10.52 -10.02
CA LYS A 41 -25.54 -10.11 -11.00
C LYS A 41 -25.29 -8.64 -10.70
N VAL A 42 -24.27 -8.37 -9.88
CA VAL A 42 -23.84 -7.03 -9.54
C VAL A 42 -23.51 -6.37 -10.88
N ALA A 43 -24.33 -5.38 -11.22
CA ALA A 43 -24.31 -4.57 -12.43
C ALA A 43 -22.89 -4.35 -12.96
N GLY A 44 -22.46 -5.22 -13.87
CA GLY A 44 -21.32 -4.99 -14.72
C GLY A 44 -21.89 -4.60 -16.07
N GLU A 45 -22.08 -3.31 -16.32
CA GLU A 45 -22.27 -2.80 -17.69
C GLU A 45 -22.13 -1.28 -17.84
N ASN A 46 -22.30 -0.47 -16.78
CA ASN A 46 -22.07 0.97 -16.92
C ASN A 46 -20.60 1.32 -16.62
N ALA A 47 -19.89 1.77 -17.65
CA ALA A 47 -18.62 2.45 -17.48
C ALA A 47 -18.82 3.67 -16.57
N ARG A 48 -17.87 3.90 -15.67
CA ARG A 48 -17.93 4.95 -14.66
C ARG A 48 -16.92 6.04 -14.99
N THR A 49 -17.24 7.27 -14.63
CA THR A 49 -16.35 8.42 -14.85
C THR A 49 -15.33 8.53 -13.71
N PRO A 50 -14.15 9.13 -13.95
CA PRO A 50 -13.19 9.41 -12.90
C PRO A 50 -13.79 10.22 -11.74
N SER A 51 -14.67 11.19 -12.04
CA SER A 51 -15.37 12.02 -11.05
C SER A 51 -16.15 11.21 -10.02
N TYR A 52 -16.81 10.12 -10.42
CA TYR A 52 -17.54 9.23 -9.51
C TYR A 52 -16.62 8.55 -8.47
N SER A 53 -15.35 8.34 -8.82
CA SER A 53 -14.38 7.68 -7.95
C SER A 53 -13.68 8.62 -6.98
N VAL A 54 -13.81 9.94 -7.14
CA VAL A 54 -13.03 10.92 -6.38
C VAL A 54 -13.33 10.78 -4.89
N VAL A 55 -12.31 10.63 -4.06
CA VAL A 55 -12.42 10.65 -2.59
C VAL A 55 -11.44 11.67 -2.05
N ASP A 56 -11.97 12.64 -1.33
CA ASP A 56 -11.19 13.57 -0.54
C ASP A 56 -11.09 13.10 0.91
N GLY A 57 -9.92 13.28 1.49
CA GLY A 57 -9.59 12.98 2.88
C GLY A 57 -8.93 14.19 3.53
N LEU A 58 -9.29 14.41 4.78
CA LEU A 58 -8.67 15.42 5.64
C LEU A 58 -8.29 14.74 6.94
N GLU A 59 -7.02 14.84 7.33
CA GLU A 59 -6.53 14.30 8.60
C GLU A 59 -5.58 15.29 9.25
N THR A 60 -5.87 15.68 10.49
CA THR A 60 -4.97 16.51 11.30
C THR A 60 -3.93 15.62 11.97
N LEU A 61 -2.65 15.99 11.85
CA LEU A 61 -1.57 15.21 12.44
C LEU A 61 -1.55 15.33 13.97
N THR A 62 -1.67 14.19 14.62
CA THR A 62 -1.58 14.08 16.07
C THR A 62 -0.13 13.89 16.53
N PRO A 63 0.21 14.23 17.79
CA PRO A 63 1.56 14.01 18.32
C PRO A 63 2.04 12.55 18.23
N GLY A 64 1.14 11.56 18.32
CA GLY A 64 1.48 10.14 18.21
C GLY A 64 1.88 9.69 16.80
N GLN A 65 1.61 10.51 15.78
CA GLN A 65 1.96 10.28 14.37
C GLN A 65 3.26 10.97 13.97
N CYS A 66 3.89 11.67 14.92
CA CYS A 66 5.08 12.47 14.69
C CYS A 66 6.23 12.04 15.59
N THR A 67 7.43 12.34 15.11
CA THR A 67 8.68 12.25 15.84
C THR A 67 8.68 13.22 17.02
N LYS A 68 9.63 13.03 17.94
CA LYS A 68 9.90 13.96 19.06
C LYS A 68 10.12 15.41 18.59
N PHE A 69 10.59 15.60 17.36
CA PHE A 69 10.87 16.90 16.75
C PHE A 69 9.71 17.43 15.89
N SER A 70 8.51 16.91 16.15
CA SER A 70 7.25 17.33 15.53
C SER A 70 7.14 17.05 14.04
N PHE A 71 8.01 16.26 13.41
CA PHE A 71 7.81 15.84 12.02
C PHE A 71 7.01 14.55 11.93
N ALA A 72 6.09 14.45 10.98
CA ALA A 72 5.34 13.23 10.71
C ALA A 72 6.26 12.06 10.29
N TYR A 73 5.92 10.86 10.74
CA TYR A 73 6.54 9.65 10.20
C TYR A 73 6.06 9.41 8.77
N GLY A 74 6.98 9.11 7.85
CA GLY A 74 6.63 8.80 6.46
C GLY A 74 5.69 7.61 6.36
N GLY A 75 5.83 6.63 7.24
CA GLY A 75 4.95 5.47 7.33
C GLY A 75 3.50 5.83 7.64
N GLU A 76 3.25 6.91 8.38
CA GLU A 76 1.88 7.37 8.66
C GLU A 76 1.22 7.91 7.40
N LEU A 77 1.91 8.80 6.68
CA LEU A 77 1.42 9.36 5.42
C LEU A 77 1.14 8.24 4.40
N LEU A 78 2.02 7.25 4.31
CA LEU A 78 1.81 6.09 3.43
C LEU A 78 0.56 5.27 3.82
N ALA A 79 0.28 5.14 5.12
CA ALA A 79 -0.92 4.47 5.58
C ALA A 79 -2.20 5.26 5.24
N MET A 80 -2.17 6.58 5.39
CA MET A 80 -3.30 7.45 5.02
C MET A 80 -3.56 7.40 3.50
N VAL A 81 -2.50 7.49 2.70
CA VAL A 81 -2.55 7.40 1.22
C VAL A 81 -3.17 6.08 0.76
N ASP A 82 -2.78 4.95 1.36
CA ASP A 82 -3.36 3.65 1.03
C ASP A 82 -4.84 3.55 1.42
N LYS A 83 -5.23 4.11 2.58
CA LYS A 83 -6.64 4.13 3.02
C LYS A 83 -7.52 4.92 2.05
N ILE A 84 -7.11 6.14 1.69
CA ILE A 84 -7.88 7.01 0.78
C ILE A 84 -7.88 6.43 -0.64
N GLY A 85 -6.75 5.94 -1.13
CA GLY A 85 -6.68 5.24 -2.42
C GLY A 85 -7.54 3.97 -2.47
N GLY A 86 -7.56 3.21 -1.37
CA GLY A 86 -8.40 2.03 -1.22
C GLY A 86 -9.89 2.38 -1.19
N ALA A 87 -10.27 3.47 -0.52
CA ALA A 87 -11.64 3.97 -0.51
C ALA A 87 -12.11 4.40 -1.91
N CYS A 88 -11.24 5.06 -2.69
CA CYS A 88 -11.49 5.43 -4.08
C CYS A 88 -11.73 4.20 -4.97
N ALA A 89 -10.83 3.20 -4.88
CA ALA A 89 -10.97 1.95 -5.60
C ALA A 89 -12.24 1.17 -5.18
N LEU A 90 -12.53 1.11 -3.87
CA LEU A 90 -13.74 0.48 -3.32
C LEU A 90 -15.01 1.18 -3.83
N ARG A 91 -15.05 2.52 -3.84
CA ARG A 91 -16.16 3.31 -4.39
C ARG A 91 -16.39 2.99 -5.87
N HIS A 92 -15.30 2.91 -6.65
CA HIS A 92 -15.37 2.62 -8.08
C HIS A 92 -15.82 1.19 -8.40
N CYS A 93 -15.41 0.18 -7.64
CA CYS A 93 -15.78 -1.22 -7.93
C CYS A 93 -16.97 -1.75 -7.12
N GLN A 94 -17.36 -1.07 -6.04
CA GLN A 94 -18.37 -1.51 -5.07
C GLN A 94 -18.14 -2.95 -4.57
N ALA A 95 -16.86 -3.28 -4.36
CA ALA A 95 -16.41 -4.59 -3.92
C ALA A 95 -15.14 -4.43 -3.08
N PRO A 96 -14.78 -5.45 -2.27
CA PRO A 96 -13.53 -5.42 -1.52
C PRO A 96 -12.32 -5.29 -2.43
N VAL A 97 -11.36 -4.46 -2.02
CA VAL A 97 -10.11 -4.24 -2.74
C VAL A 97 -8.90 -4.54 -1.87
N VAL A 98 -7.80 -4.90 -2.52
CA VAL A 98 -6.49 -5.07 -1.89
C VAL A 98 -5.41 -4.35 -2.67
N THR A 99 -4.42 -3.82 -1.96
CA THR A 99 -3.26 -3.13 -2.55
C THR A 99 -2.33 -4.16 -3.19
N ALA A 100 -2.06 -4.01 -4.49
CA ALA A 100 -1.19 -4.91 -5.24
C ALA A 100 0.21 -4.33 -5.43
N SER A 101 0.31 -3.02 -5.70
CA SER A 101 1.59 -2.34 -5.84
C SER A 101 1.45 -0.85 -5.64
N MET A 102 2.58 -0.18 -5.39
CA MET A 102 2.68 1.26 -5.28
C MET A 102 3.86 1.76 -6.10
N SER A 103 3.72 2.92 -6.73
CA SER A 103 4.81 3.57 -7.45
C SER A 103 5.89 4.08 -6.49
N GLU A 104 6.98 4.58 -7.07
CA GLU A 104 7.90 5.42 -6.32
C GLU A 104 7.15 6.63 -5.76
N ILE A 105 7.49 7.02 -4.53
CA ILE A 105 6.97 8.20 -3.85
C ILE A 105 8.14 9.04 -3.38
N HIS A 106 8.05 10.35 -3.61
CA HIS A 106 9.00 11.34 -3.12
C HIS A 106 8.24 12.39 -2.30
N PHE A 107 8.64 12.57 -1.05
CA PHE A 107 8.12 13.60 -0.15
C PHE A 107 8.89 14.90 -0.40
N SER A 108 8.24 15.91 -1.00
CA SER A 108 8.83 17.22 -1.24
C SER A 108 8.78 18.13 -0.03
N THR A 109 7.74 18.00 0.80
CA THR A 109 7.49 18.87 1.95
C THR A 109 7.31 18.01 3.20
N PRO A 110 8.10 18.24 4.27
CA PRO A 110 7.89 17.55 5.53
C PRO A 110 6.64 18.10 6.22
N ALA A 111 5.76 17.21 6.69
CA ALA A 111 4.60 17.57 7.48
C ALA A 111 4.94 17.60 8.97
N LYS A 112 4.30 18.48 9.73
CA LYS A 112 4.52 18.67 11.17
C LYS A 112 3.27 18.35 12.01
N VAL A 113 3.47 18.16 13.31
CA VAL A 113 2.37 18.05 14.29
C VAL A 113 1.42 19.22 14.11
N SER A 114 0.12 18.93 14.18
CA SER A 114 -0.98 19.87 13.97
C SER A 114 -1.19 20.35 12.54
N ASP A 115 -0.30 20.05 11.58
CA ASP A 115 -0.60 20.31 10.17
C ASP A 115 -1.81 19.48 9.73
N ILE A 116 -2.56 20.02 8.78
CA ILE A 116 -3.69 19.34 8.15
C ILE A 116 -3.20 18.67 6.86
N ILE A 117 -3.35 17.36 6.79
CA ILE A 117 -3.07 16.58 5.58
C ILE A 117 -4.33 16.52 4.73
N LEU A 118 -4.26 17.15 3.56
CA LEU A 118 -5.30 17.10 2.54
C LEU A 118 -4.91 16.07 1.49
N MET A 119 -5.81 15.13 1.24
CA MET A 119 -5.61 14.06 0.27
C MET A 119 -6.76 14.06 -0.72
N THR A 120 -6.46 14.10 -2.01
CA THR A 120 -7.45 13.88 -3.06
C THR A 120 -7.04 12.65 -3.83
N SER A 121 -7.95 11.69 -3.96
CA SER A 121 -7.73 10.48 -4.75
C SER A 121 -8.68 10.37 -5.91
N LYS A 122 -8.19 9.87 -7.03
CA LYS A 122 -8.94 9.75 -8.28
C LYS A 122 -8.45 8.53 -9.08
N MET A 123 -9.38 7.81 -9.68
CA MET A 123 -9.06 6.72 -10.62
C MET A 123 -8.38 7.29 -11.88
N THR A 124 -7.20 6.76 -12.22
CA THR A 124 -6.53 7.08 -13.49
C THR A 124 -6.84 6.04 -14.57
N ALA A 125 -6.97 4.77 -14.20
CA ALA A 125 -7.33 3.70 -15.14
C ALA A 125 -8.00 2.50 -14.46
N ALA A 126 -8.96 1.88 -15.16
CA ALA A 126 -9.52 0.58 -14.81
C ALA A 126 -9.15 -0.46 -15.88
N PHE A 127 -8.53 -1.56 -15.47
CA PHE A 127 -8.05 -2.61 -16.37
C PHE A 127 -9.06 -3.78 -16.48
N ASN A 128 -8.61 -5.02 -16.25
CA ASN A 128 -9.50 -6.18 -16.18
C ASN A 128 -9.98 -6.38 -14.73
N SER A 129 -9.07 -6.79 -13.84
CA SER A 129 -9.35 -6.97 -12.41
C SER A 129 -8.64 -5.98 -11.49
N SER A 130 -7.85 -5.07 -12.08
CA SER A 130 -7.03 -4.11 -11.36
C SER A 130 -7.35 -2.68 -11.74
N MET A 131 -7.05 -1.76 -10.84
CA MET A 131 -7.31 -0.32 -10.93
C MET A 131 -6.04 0.43 -10.58
N GLU A 132 -5.74 1.51 -11.30
CA GLU A 132 -4.72 2.49 -10.89
C GLU A 132 -5.43 3.72 -10.32
N VAL A 133 -5.01 4.12 -9.13
CA VAL A 133 -5.53 5.27 -8.37
C VAL A 133 -4.38 6.22 -8.12
N GLU A 134 -4.58 7.49 -8.45
CA GLU A 134 -3.69 8.58 -8.05
C GLU A 134 -4.17 9.18 -6.74
N VAL A 135 -3.23 9.48 -5.85
CA VAL A 135 -3.47 10.22 -4.61
C VAL A 135 -2.51 11.40 -4.59
N LEU A 136 -3.06 12.61 -4.50
CA LEU A 136 -2.32 13.86 -4.31
C LEU A 136 -2.41 14.26 -2.85
N VAL A 137 -1.27 14.57 -2.25
CA VAL A 137 -1.17 14.93 -0.83
C VAL A 137 -0.65 16.35 -0.71
N TYR A 138 -1.37 17.19 0.01
CA TYR A 138 -0.98 18.54 0.39
C TYR A 138 -0.93 18.65 1.91
N VAL A 139 -0.02 19.49 2.39
CA VAL A 139 0.13 19.87 3.79
C VAL A 139 -0.38 21.29 3.91
N GLU A 140 -1.37 21.51 4.77
CA GLU A 140 -1.92 22.81 5.09
C GLU A 140 -1.51 23.20 6.51
N ASP A 141 -0.95 24.39 6.66
CA ASP A 141 -0.76 25.02 7.97
C ASP A 141 -2.12 25.57 8.45
N PRO A 142 -2.66 25.08 9.58
CA PRO A 142 -3.99 25.46 10.04
C PRO A 142 -4.10 26.93 10.46
N LEU A 143 -2.99 27.60 10.79
CA LEU A 143 -2.99 28.99 11.24
C LEU A 143 -2.91 29.96 10.07
N THR A 144 -2.16 29.61 9.03
CA THR A 144 -1.96 30.48 7.86
C THR A 144 -2.86 30.12 6.67
N GLY A 145 -3.46 28.92 6.67
CA GLY A 145 -4.21 28.36 5.54
C GLY A 145 -3.33 28.04 4.33
N LYS A 146 -2.00 28.15 4.45
CA LYS A 146 -1.09 27.93 3.33
C LYS A 146 -0.97 26.45 3.02
N ARG A 147 -1.34 26.08 1.80
CA ARG A 147 -1.23 24.71 1.27
C ARG A 147 0.05 24.52 0.49
N THR A 148 0.77 23.45 0.78
CA THR A 148 2.01 23.07 0.10
C THR A 148 1.92 21.63 -0.38
N PHE A 149 2.29 21.38 -1.64
CA PHE A 149 2.33 20.01 -2.17
C PHE A 149 3.37 19.17 -1.43
N CYS A 150 2.96 17.98 -0.98
CA CYS A 150 3.80 17.05 -0.23
C CYS A 150 4.26 15.88 -1.09
N CYS A 151 3.33 15.14 -1.69
CA CYS A 151 3.68 14.04 -2.57
C CYS A 151 2.53 13.65 -3.49
N ARG A 152 2.88 12.90 -4.54
CA ARG A 152 1.95 12.16 -5.38
C ARG A 152 2.25 10.69 -5.26
N ALA A 153 1.22 9.87 -5.09
CA ALA A 153 1.31 8.42 -5.06
C ALA A 153 0.40 7.81 -6.13
N LEU A 154 0.91 6.81 -6.86
CA LEU A 154 0.11 5.98 -7.75
C LEU A 154 0.02 4.57 -7.15
N LEU A 155 -1.18 4.14 -6.81
CA LEU A 155 -1.45 2.84 -6.21
C LEU A 155 -2.21 1.97 -7.20
N LYS A 156 -1.87 0.68 -7.22
CA LYS A 156 -2.60 -0.32 -7.97
C LYS A 156 -3.37 -1.22 -7.02
N PHE A 157 -4.69 -1.23 -7.16
CA PHE A 157 -5.58 -2.08 -6.40
C PHE A 157 -6.11 -3.23 -7.26
N VAL A 158 -6.41 -4.35 -6.62
CA VAL A 158 -7.10 -5.49 -7.25
C VAL A 158 -8.46 -5.66 -6.57
N CYS A 159 -9.50 -5.74 -7.38
CA CYS A 159 -10.86 -6.02 -6.92
C CYS A 159 -11.01 -7.51 -6.64
N LEU A 160 -11.53 -7.86 -5.48
CA LEU A 160 -11.78 -9.23 -5.06
C LEU A 160 -13.28 -9.53 -5.12
N GLY A 161 -13.62 -10.71 -5.66
CA GLY A 161 -14.96 -11.29 -5.57
C GLY A 161 -15.13 -12.19 -4.34
N ASP A 162 -16.29 -12.81 -4.23
CA ASP A 162 -16.72 -13.58 -3.05
C ASP A 162 -15.74 -14.71 -2.66
N ASN A 163 -15.08 -15.32 -3.63
CA ASN A 163 -14.11 -16.41 -3.41
C ASN A 163 -12.65 -15.91 -3.24
N ARG A 164 -12.43 -14.64 -2.86
CA ARG A 164 -11.11 -13.97 -2.82
C ARG A 164 -10.35 -14.03 -4.15
N ARG A 165 -11.05 -14.30 -5.25
CA ARG A 165 -10.48 -14.30 -6.61
C ARG A 165 -10.62 -12.92 -7.23
N PRO A 166 -9.69 -12.52 -8.11
CA PRO A 166 -9.81 -11.27 -8.83
C PRO A 166 -11.14 -11.21 -9.59
N ARG A 167 -11.85 -10.10 -9.44
CA ARG A 167 -13.13 -9.83 -10.08
C ARG A 167 -12.97 -8.74 -11.13
N GLN A 168 -13.76 -8.82 -12.22
CA GLN A 168 -13.77 -7.78 -13.24
C GLN A 168 -14.24 -6.44 -12.68
N VAL A 169 -13.52 -5.38 -13.05
CA VAL A 169 -13.76 -4.00 -12.62
C VAL A 169 -14.58 -3.25 -13.68
N PRO A 170 -15.53 -2.37 -13.28
CA PRO A 170 -16.19 -1.45 -14.21
C PRO A 170 -15.18 -0.61 -15.00
N LYS A 171 -15.39 -0.47 -16.31
CA LYS A 171 -14.53 0.34 -17.17
C LYS A 171 -14.56 1.81 -16.74
N LEU A 172 -13.44 2.50 -16.96
CA LEU A 172 -13.31 3.93 -16.70
C LEU A 172 -13.48 4.68 -18.02
N THR A 173 -14.36 5.66 -18.05
CA THR A 173 -14.55 6.56 -19.21
C THR A 173 -14.06 7.95 -18.84
N PRO A 174 -12.82 8.33 -19.20
CA PRO A 174 -12.31 9.69 -18.98
C PRO A 174 -13.07 10.70 -19.84
N GLU A 175 -13.48 11.82 -19.24
CA GLU A 175 -14.31 12.86 -19.87
C GLU A 175 -13.44 14.02 -20.34
N SER A 176 -12.56 14.52 -19.47
CA SER A 176 -11.69 15.65 -19.78
C SER A 176 -10.41 15.24 -20.52
N GLU A 177 -9.76 16.19 -21.20
CA GLU A 177 -8.51 15.93 -21.90
C GLU A 177 -7.38 15.54 -20.94
N GLU A 178 -7.33 16.15 -19.76
CA GLU A 178 -6.38 15.79 -18.69
C GLU A 178 -6.59 14.36 -18.20
N GLU A 179 -7.86 13.92 -18.09
CA GLU A 179 -8.20 12.55 -17.71
C GLU A 179 -7.81 11.55 -18.78
N LYS A 180 -8.02 11.88 -20.07
CA LYS A 180 -7.61 11.03 -21.20
C LYS A 180 -6.10 10.85 -21.23
N GLN A 181 -5.34 11.94 -21.07
CA GLN A 181 -3.88 11.88 -20.98
C GLN A 181 -3.42 11.06 -19.76
N SER A 182 -4.08 11.21 -18.62
CA SER A 182 -3.76 10.46 -17.41
C SER A 182 -4.03 8.96 -17.58
N PHE A 183 -5.13 8.62 -18.27
CA PHE A 183 -5.51 7.25 -18.63
C PHE A 183 -4.52 6.60 -19.60
N GLU A 184 -4.09 7.34 -20.63
CA GLU A 184 -3.08 6.87 -21.59
C GLU A 184 -1.75 6.57 -20.89
N LYS A 185 -1.25 7.51 -20.10
CA LYS A 185 -0.03 7.33 -19.30
C LYS A 185 -0.16 6.15 -18.32
N ALA A 186 -1.35 5.92 -17.75
CA ALA A 186 -1.61 4.76 -16.89
C ALA A 186 -1.56 3.43 -17.66
N CYS A 187 -2.05 3.42 -18.90
CA CYS A 187 -1.97 2.26 -19.78
C CYS A 187 -0.51 1.96 -20.17
N GLU A 188 0.28 2.97 -20.52
CA GLU A 188 1.72 2.85 -20.77
C GLU A 188 2.46 2.23 -19.57
N ARG A 189 2.24 2.78 -18.37
CA ARG A 189 2.82 2.26 -17.12
C ARG A 189 2.45 0.79 -16.90
N ASN A 190 1.19 0.42 -17.14
CA ASN A 190 0.73 -0.95 -16.98
C ASN A 190 1.35 -1.91 -18.00
N ASN A 191 1.56 -1.46 -19.25
CA ASN A 191 2.24 -2.23 -20.28
C ASN A 191 3.72 -2.44 -19.93
N GLN A 192 4.41 -1.39 -19.47
CA GLN A 192 5.79 -1.49 -18.96
C GLN A 192 5.89 -2.44 -17.77
N TYR A 193 4.92 -2.41 -16.85
CA TYR A 193 4.89 -3.36 -15.73
C TYR A 193 4.72 -4.81 -16.20
N LYS A 194 3.87 -5.06 -17.20
CA LYS A 194 3.67 -6.40 -17.76
C LYS A 194 4.92 -6.91 -18.49
N SER A 195 5.58 -6.08 -19.29
CA SER A 195 6.82 -6.46 -19.98
C SER A 195 7.94 -6.75 -19.00
N GLN A 196 8.11 -5.91 -17.97
CA GLN A 196 9.09 -6.15 -16.90
C GLN A 196 8.78 -7.43 -16.11
N LYS A 197 7.51 -7.79 -15.93
CA LYS A 197 7.11 -9.04 -15.25
C LYS A 197 7.44 -10.28 -16.09
N SER A 198 7.30 -10.23 -17.41
CA SER A 198 7.73 -11.32 -18.30
C SER A 198 9.25 -11.45 -18.37
N THR A 199 9.99 -10.34 -18.34
CA THR A 199 11.46 -10.35 -18.40
C THR A 199 12.09 -10.78 -17.07
N LYS A 200 11.51 -10.38 -15.92
CA LYS A 200 12.00 -10.77 -14.58
C LYS A 200 11.90 -12.25 -14.23
N MET A 201 11.15 -13.06 -14.99
CA MET A 201 11.16 -14.52 -14.80
C MET A 201 12.46 -15.17 -15.31
N ASN A 202 13.17 -14.52 -16.24
CA ASN A 202 14.42 -15.01 -16.83
C ASN A 202 15.67 -14.30 -16.26
N ASP A 203 15.55 -13.04 -15.83
CA ASP A 203 16.72 -12.20 -15.44
C ASP A 203 17.26 -12.45 -14.02
N ILE A 204 16.61 -13.26 -13.18
CA ILE A 204 17.09 -13.52 -11.81
C ILE A 204 18.32 -14.46 -11.81
N VAL A 205 18.63 -15.09 -12.94
CA VAL A 205 19.77 -16.03 -13.10
C VAL A 205 21.01 -15.40 -13.73
N GLU A 206 20.90 -14.33 -14.53
CA GLU A 206 22.01 -13.89 -15.41
C GLU A 206 22.70 -12.56 -15.09
N ARG A 207 22.23 -11.78 -14.10
CA ARG A 207 22.89 -10.51 -13.76
C ARG A 207 24.04 -10.68 -12.78
N TRP A 208 24.93 -11.62 -13.11
CA TRP A 208 26.28 -11.78 -12.56
C TRP A 208 27.27 -11.55 -13.70
N SER A 209 27.70 -10.30 -13.84
CA SER A 209 28.94 -9.97 -14.54
C SER A 209 29.47 -8.64 -14.00
N ASP A 210 30.72 -8.74 -13.55
CA ASP A 210 31.65 -7.74 -13.04
C ASP A 210 31.25 -6.28 -13.08
N HIS A 211 31.28 -5.62 -11.92
CA HIS A 211 31.82 -4.27 -11.79
C HIS A 211 32.68 -4.19 -10.51
N SER A 212 33.91 -4.68 -10.62
CA SER A 212 35.00 -4.24 -9.74
C SER A 212 35.32 -2.78 -10.07
N ARG A 213 34.83 -1.84 -9.24
CA ARG A 213 35.42 -0.50 -9.15
C ARG A 213 35.71 -0.17 -7.69
N VAL A 214 37.00 -0.08 -7.46
CA VAL A 214 37.75 0.41 -6.31
C VAL A 214 37.13 1.68 -5.73
N SER A 215 37.02 1.76 -4.41
CA SER A 215 36.94 3.04 -3.70
C SER A 215 38.03 3.11 -2.63
N GLU A 216 38.70 4.25 -2.63
CA GLU A 216 39.88 4.63 -1.86
C GLU A 216 39.77 4.34 -0.37
N ALA A 217 40.95 4.12 0.24
CA ALA A 217 41.13 3.88 1.66
C ALA A 217 40.69 5.10 2.49
N ILE A 218 39.45 5.04 2.99
CA ILE A 218 38.95 5.90 4.06
C ILE A 218 39.42 5.28 5.39
N PRO A 219 39.84 6.08 6.40
CA PRO A 219 40.34 5.56 7.67
C PRO A 219 39.30 4.65 8.37
N ALA A 220 39.79 3.52 8.90
CA ALA A 220 39.00 2.43 9.47
C ALA A 220 38.11 2.81 10.68
N SER A 221 38.25 4.02 11.25
CA SER A 221 37.48 4.48 12.41
C SER A 221 36.08 5.04 12.09
N LYS A 222 35.70 5.13 10.81
CA LYS A 222 34.41 5.68 10.35
C LYS A 222 33.47 4.68 9.68
N PHE A 223 33.75 3.38 9.81
CA PHE A 223 32.92 2.33 9.22
C PHE A 223 32.15 1.56 10.28
N ILE A 224 30.86 1.40 10.04
CA ILE A 224 30.00 0.52 10.84
C ILE A 224 29.67 -0.72 10.01
N PRO A 225 29.87 -1.94 10.53
CA PRO A 225 29.43 -3.16 9.86
C PRO A 225 27.94 -3.09 9.55
N THR A 226 27.53 -3.51 8.35
CA THR A 226 26.09 -3.52 8.03
C THR A 226 25.28 -4.40 8.98
N ALA A 227 25.90 -5.39 9.63
CA ALA A 227 25.32 -6.22 10.68
C ALA A 227 24.77 -5.40 11.87
N ASP A 228 25.47 -4.35 12.30
CA ASP A 228 25.06 -3.53 13.46
C ASP A 228 23.81 -2.69 13.16
N THR A 229 23.56 -2.42 11.88
CA THR A 229 22.34 -1.71 11.43
C THR A 229 21.14 -2.64 11.29
N ARG A 230 21.34 -3.98 11.32
CA ARG A 230 20.25 -4.94 11.09
C ARG A 230 19.23 -4.85 12.21
N LEU A 231 17.98 -4.71 11.82
CA LEU A 231 16.84 -4.71 12.71
C LEU A 231 15.89 -5.83 12.31
N GLU A 232 15.41 -6.56 13.30
CA GLU A 232 14.30 -7.49 13.15
C GLU A 232 13.15 -7.03 14.03
N MET A 233 11.97 -6.93 13.43
CA MET A 233 10.75 -6.54 14.12
C MET A 233 9.65 -7.53 13.76
N THR A 234 8.99 -8.08 14.78
CA THR A 234 7.84 -8.96 14.59
C THR A 234 6.56 -8.24 15.00
N LYS A 235 5.53 -8.31 14.15
CA LYS A 235 4.20 -7.74 14.42
C LYS A 235 3.12 -8.77 14.14
N MET A 236 2.12 -8.83 15.01
CA MET A 236 0.91 -9.63 14.76
C MET A 236 -0.12 -8.79 14.02
N VAL A 237 -0.72 -9.37 12.98
CA VAL A 237 -1.83 -8.73 12.26
C VAL A 237 -3.11 -8.91 13.05
N MET A 238 -3.56 -7.82 13.68
CA MET A 238 -4.82 -7.73 14.39
C MET A 238 -5.96 -7.31 13.45
N PRO A 239 -7.23 -7.54 13.82
CA PRO A 239 -8.38 -7.15 13.00
C PRO A 239 -8.38 -5.68 12.57
N VAL A 240 -7.92 -4.78 13.44
CA VAL A 240 -7.80 -3.32 13.15
C VAL A 240 -6.82 -2.99 12.02
N HIS A 241 -5.91 -3.91 11.68
CA HIS A 241 -4.92 -3.76 10.62
C HIS A 241 -5.43 -4.26 9.26
N SER A 242 -6.66 -4.76 9.19
CA SER A 242 -7.18 -5.51 8.05
C SER A 242 -8.47 -4.96 7.50
N ASN A 243 -8.72 -5.26 6.23
CA ASN A 243 -10.01 -5.04 5.61
C ASN A 243 -11.06 -6.04 6.13
N PRO A 244 -12.36 -5.84 5.84
CA PRO A 244 -13.41 -6.76 6.28
C PRO A 244 -13.27 -8.21 5.77
N LEU A 245 -12.43 -8.47 4.77
CA LEU A 245 -12.10 -9.83 4.31
C LEU A 245 -11.02 -10.53 5.16
N GLY A 246 -10.51 -9.84 6.18
CA GLY A 246 -9.44 -10.31 7.04
C GLY A 246 -8.07 -10.29 6.35
N ILE A 247 -7.83 -9.40 5.39
CA ILE A 247 -6.53 -9.19 4.73
C ILE A 247 -5.95 -7.87 5.21
N ALA A 248 -4.68 -7.85 5.63
CA ALA A 248 -3.99 -6.64 6.08
C ALA A 248 -3.98 -5.54 5.01
N PHE A 249 -4.16 -4.29 5.42
CA PHE A 249 -4.00 -3.14 4.54
C PHE A 249 -2.54 -2.97 4.12
N GLY A 250 -2.30 -2.66 2.84
CA GLY A 250 -0.95 -2.43 2.32
C GLY A 250 -0.26 -1.28 3.04
N GLY A 251 -1.00 -0.21 3.33
CA GLY A 251 -0.55 0.95 4.08
C GLY A 251 -0.09 0.61 5.49
N GLN A 252 -0.74 -0.34 6.16
CA GLN A 252 -0.34 -0.76 7.50
C GLN A 252 0.99 -1.53 7.49
N ILE A 253 1.22 -2.36 6.47
CA ILE A 253 2.51 -3.04 6.26
C ILE A 253 3.59 -1.98 5.97
N LEU A 254 3.31 -1.01 5.09
CA LEU A 254 4.23 0.09 4.77
C LEU A 254 4.61 0.91 6.00
N LYS A 255 3.65 1.21 6.87
CA LYS A 255 3.89 1.89 8.14
C LYS A 255 4.89 1.13 9.01
N TRP A 256 4.71 -0.18 9.18
CA TRP A 256 5.66 -0.98 9.97
C TRP A 256 7.02 -1.13 9.29
N MET A 257 7.06 -1.21 7.96
CA MET A 257 8.32 -1.24 7.23
C MET A 257 9.12 0.04 7.41
N GLU A 258 8.46 1.20 7.32
CA GLU A 258 9.12 2.49 7.52
C GLU A 258 9.58 2.64 8.97
N GLN A 259 8.80 2.21 9.96
CA GLN A 259 9.23 2.18 11.37
C GLN A 259 10.49 1.31 11.58
N ALA A 260 10.54 0.12 10.96
CA ALA A 260 11.73 -0.71 11.04
C ALA A 260 12.93 -0.06 10.34
N ALA A 261 12.69 0.56 9.18
CA ALA A 261 13.73 1.19 8.39
C ALA A 261 14.30 2.44 9.08
N SER A 262 13.46 3.28 9.68
CA SER A 262 13.88 4.47 10.41
C SER A 262 14.70 4.11 11.64
N ILE A 263 14.34 3.07 12.39
CA ILE A 263 15.15 2.58 13.52
C ILE A 263 16.52 2.09 13.04
N SER A 264 16.58 1.36 11.92
CA SER A 264 17.84 0.91 11.31
C SER A 264 18.72 2.09 10.88
N ALA A 265 18.13 3.12 10.28
CA ALA A 265 18.80 4.36 9.91
C ALA A 265 19.33 5.13 11.13
N ILE A 266 18.51 5.28 12.19
CA ILE A 266 18.89 5.96 13.43
C ILE A 266 20.05 5.25 14.14
N ARG A 267 20.09 3.92 14.12
CA ARG A 267 21.22 3.15 14.69
C ARG A 267 22.57 3.54 14.09
N LEU A 268 22.57 3.83 12.78
CA LEU A 268 23.75 4.24 12.04
C LEU A 268 24.11 5.70 12.28
N CYS A 269 23.19 6.64 12.04
CA CYS A 269 23.52 8.07 12.06
C CYS A 269 23.45 8.72 13.43
N ARG A 270 22.83 8.07 14.42
CA ARG A 270 22.62 8.59 15.79
C ARG A 270 22.04 10.02 15.80
N SER A 271 21.11 10.27 14.87
CA SER A 271 20.47 11.56 14.63
C SER A 271 19.04 11.33 14.17
N LEU A 272 18.22 12.38 14.19
CA LEU A 272 16.90 12.35 13.56
C LEU A 272 17.01 12.00 12.07
N VAL A 273 16.10 11.15 11.60
CA VAL A 273 15.96 10.80 10.18
C VAL A 273 14.54 11.05 9.71
N LEU A 274 14.39 11.62 8.51
CA LEU A 274 13.10 11.73 7.83
C LEU A 274 13.08 10.91 6.55
N THR A 275 11.94 10.32 6.25
CA THR A 275 11.70 9.62 4.99
C THR A 275 11.55 10.63 3.86
N VAL A 276 12.43 10.57 2.86
CA VAL A 276 12.36 11.45 1.67
C VAL A 276 11.70 10.73 0.51
N GLY A 277 11.82 9.41 0.45
CA GLY A 277 11.14 8.66 -0.59
C GLY A 277 11.18 7.16 -0.37
N LEU A 278 10.39 6.49 -1.19
CA LEU A 278 10.22 5.06 -1.22
C LEU A 278 10.21 4.61 -2.68
N ASP A 279 10.96 3.55 -2.97
CA ASP A 279 10.97 2.94 -4.30
C ASP A 279 9.67 2.19 -4.60
N ARG A 280 9.43 1.93 -5.89
CA ARG A 280 8.31 1.09 -6.34
C ARG A 280 8.27 -0.24 -5.58
N MET A 281 7.10 -0.55 -5.03
CA MET A 281 6.87 -1.77 -4.25
C MET A 281 5.75 -2.62 -4.87
N SER A 282 5.86 -3.94 -4.75
CA SER A 282 4.79 -4.89 -5.10
C SER A 282 4.51 -5.82 -3.91
N PHE A 283 3.23 -6.00 -3.60
CA PHE A 283 2.74 -6.96 -2.60
C PHE A 283 2.47 -8.27 -3.31
N LEU A 284 3.31 -9.27 -3.06
CA LEU A 284 3.24 -10.55 -3.77
C LEU A 284 2.24 -11.50 -3.14
N ASN A 285 2.14 -11.49 -1.82
CA ASN A 285 1.27 -12.37 -1.04
C ASN A 285 0.38 -11.55 -0.11
N GLN A 286 -0.85 -12.03 0.07
CA GLN A 286 -1.80 -11.47 1.02
C GLN A 286 -1.42 -11.90 2.44
N VAL A 287 -1.62 -11.01 3.41
CA VAL A 287 -1.34 -11.29 4.82
C VAL A 287 -2.66 -11.34 5.60
N PRO A 288 -3.16 -12.52 5.96
CA PRO A 288 -4.43 -12.62 6.68
C PRO A 288 -4.28 -12.23 8.17
N VAL A 289 -5.38 -11.79 8.77
CA VAL A 289 -5.47 -11.55 10.22
C VAL A 289 -5.03 -12.79 11.01
N GLY A 290 -4.33 -12.56 12.13
CA GLY A 290 -3.72 -13.61 12.94
C GLY A 290 -2.34 -14.05 12.47
N SER A 291 -1.89 -13.62 11.29
CA SER A 291 -0.53 -13.88 10.82
C SER A 291 0.49 -13.07 11.62
N MET A 292 1.67 -13.65 11.85
CA MET A 292 2.83 -12.93 12.35
C MET A 292 3.69 -12.49 11.17
N VAL A 293 4.08 -11.23 11.16
CA VAL A 293 4.90 -10.63 10.11
C VAL A 293 6.27 -10.33 10.68
N LEU A 294 7.31 -10.91 10.08
CA LEU A 294 8.71 -10.60 10.34
C LEU A 294 9.19 -9.56 9.35
N ILE A 295 9.64 -8.42 9.88
CA ILE A 295 10.15 -7.28 9.13
C ILE A 295 11.63 -7.16 9.46
N GLN A 296 12.47 -7.35 8.45
CA GLN A 296 13.92 -7.23 8.55
C GLN A 296 14.36 -6.00 7.79
N ALA A 297 15.04 -5.07 8.46
CA ALA A 297 15.56 -3.84 7.87
C ALA A 297 17.09 -3.78 8.02
N GLN A 298 17.76 -3.23 7.02
CA GLN A 298 19.21 -3.07 7.00
C GLN A 298 19.59 -1.86 6.12
N VAL A 299 20.57 -1.07 6.55
CA VAL A 299 21.11 0.00 5.72
C VAL A 299 21.94 -0.64 4.61
N ASN A 300 21.56 -0.38 3.35
CA ASN A 300 22.29 -0.90 2.20
C ASN A 300 23.48 -0.02 1.84
N ARG A 301 23.31 1.31 1.88
CA ARG A 301 24.33 2.27 1.47
C ARG A 301 24.06 3.65 2.05
N VAL A 302 25.14 4.34 2.41
CA VAL A 302 25.13 5.74 2.82
C VAL A 302 25.61 6.62 1.65
N PHE A 303 25.07 7.83 1.61
CA PHE A 303 25.45 8.88 0.67
C PHE A 303 25.92 10.12 1.45
N THR A 304 25.85 11.31 0.86
CA THR A 304 26.32 12.53 1.54
C THR A 304 25.44 12.92 2.73
N THR A 305 24.13 13.07 2.50
CA THR A 305 23.13 13.44 3.53
C THR A 305 22.00 12.42 3.63
N SER A 306 21.95 11.46 2.70
CA SER A 306 20.92 10.44 2.62
C SER A 306 21.48 9.03 2.77
N MET A 307 20.60 8.10 3.07
CA MET A 307 20.92 6.68 3.14
C MET A 307 19.77 5.85 2.57
N GLU A 308 20.10 4.72 1.97
CA GLU A 308 19.11 3.75 1.50
C GLU A 308 19.02 2.58 2.48
N VAL A 309 17.80 2.29 2.93
CA VAL A 309 17.50 1.17 3.83
C VAL A 309 16.62 0.17 3.08
N GLY A 310 17.12 -1.07 2.99
CA GLY A 310 16.35 -2.19 2.45
C GLY A 310 15.50 -2.82 3.54
N VAL A 311 14.23 -3.06 3.24
CA VAL A 311 13.30 -3.75 4.13
C VAL A 311 12.72 -4.96 3.43
N ARG A 312 12.71 -6.08 4.13
CA ARG A 312 12.10 -7.33 3.68
C ARG A 312 11.02 -7.75 4.67
N VAL A 313 9.88 -8.15 4.14
CA VAL A 313 8.74 -8.61 4.93
C VAL A 313 8.45 -10.07 4.59
N ARG A 314 8.32 -10.89 5.62
CA ARG A 314 7.96 -12.32 5.53
C ARG A 314 6.81 -12.61 6.47
N VAL A 315 5.93 -13.53 6.09
CA VAL A 315 4.92 -14.06 7.00
C VAL A 315 5.49 -15.29 7.69
N LEU A 316 5.53 -15.24 9.02
CA LEU A 316 5.88 -16.37 9.86
C LEU A 316 4.65 -17.25 10.02
N ASP A 317 4.83 -18.53 9.72
CA ASP A 317 3.85 -19.55 10.05
C ASP A 317 4.14 -20.03 11.48
N TRP A 318 3.45 -19.46 12.46
CA TRP A 318 3.68 -19.77 13.88
C TRP A 318 3.23 -21.18 14.27
N GLN A 319 2.37 -21.81 13.46
CA GLN A 319 1.94 -23.19 13.67
C GLN A 319 2.99 -24.20 13.17
N ARG A 320 3.96 -23.75 12.37
CA ARG A 320 4.95 -24.61 11.72
C ARG A 320 6.22 -24.70 12.55
N ARG A 321 6.35 -25.77 13.32
CA ARG A 321 7.44 -26.02 14.27
C ARG A 321 8.71 -26.65 13.64
N SER A 322 8.72 -26.96 12.34
CA SER A 322 9.76 -27.80 11.73
C SER A 322 10.78 -27.03 10.88
N GLU A 323 12.07 -27.27 11.13
CA GLU A 323 13.25 -26.76 10.40
C GLU A 323 13.37 -27.29 8.96
N THR A 324 12.54 -28.26 8.57
CA THR A 324 12.53 -28.88 7.21
C THR A 324 11.59 -28.19 6.20
N ALA A 325 10.92 -27.10 6.58
CA ALA A 325 9.97 -26.42 5.71
C ALA A 325 10.62 -25.38 4.78
N SER A 326 10.04 -25.19 3.59
CA SER A 326 10.37 -24.10 2.68
C SER A 326 10.39 -22.73 3.39
N PRO A 327 11.26 -21.79 2.97
CA PRO A 327 11.41 -20.51 3.64
C PRO A 327 10.07 -19.78 3.77
N PRO A 328 9.83 -19.04 4.87
CA PRO A 328 8.55 -18.39 5.11
C PRO A 328 8.12 -17.54 3.93
N PRO A 329 6.82 -17.56 3.55
CA PRO A 329 6.34 -16.92 2.34
C PRO A 329 6.72 -15.45 2.33
N PHE A 330 7.42 -15.07 1.27
CA PHE A 330 7.93 -13.73 1.07
C PHE A 330 6.78 -12.81 0.65
N CYS A 331 6.57 -11.70 1.36
CA CYS A 331 5.46 -10.80 1.07
C CYS A 331 5.88 -9.68 0.13
N ASN A 332 6.90 -8.92 0.53
CA ASN A 332 7.37 -7.77 -0.21
C ASN A 332 8.79 -7.35 0.22
N ILE A 333 9.47 -6.64 -0.67
CA ILE A 333 10.69 -5.88 -0.40
C ILE A 333 10.40 -4.41 -0.71
N GLY A 334 10.92 -3.53 0.14
CA GLY A 334 10.93 -2.08 -0.09
C GLY A 334 12.33 -1.51 0.09
N TYR A 335 12.59 -0.39 -0.57
CA TYR A 335 13.79 0.41 -0.36
C TYR A 335 13.36 1.82 -0.01
N PHE A 336 13.72 2.26 1.19
CA PHE A 336 13.41 3.59 1.70
C PHE A 336 14.65 4.46 1.63
N THR A 337 14.47 5.71 1.21
CA THR A 337 15.51 6.73 1.27
C THR A 337 15.23 7.65 2.44
N PHE A 338 16.17 7.69 3.39
CA PHE A 338 16.13 8.60 4.54
C PHE A 338 17.15 9.71 4.38
N VAL A 339 16.86 10.87 4.94
CA VAL A 339 17.81 11.97 5.11
C VAL A 339 18.00 12.21 6.60
N ALA A 340 19.26 12.32 7.02
CA ALA A 340 19.60 12.72 8.37
C ALA A 340 19.36 14.23 8.50
N ILE A 341 18.72 14.64 9.59
CA ILE A 341 18.44 16.05 9.88
C ILE A 341 19.14 16.41 11.17
N ASP A 342 19.68 17.63 11.19
CA ASP A 342 20.23 18.23 12.38
C ASP A 342 19.12 18.75 13.30
N GLU A 343 19.24 18.45 14.59
CA GLU A 343 18.17 18.68 15.57
C GLU A 343 17.92 20.17 15.84
N HIS A 344 18.92 21.02 15.63
CA HIS A 344 18.85 22.45 15.88
C HIS A 344 18.47 23.26 14.65
N SER A 345 19.12 22.98 13.51
CA SER A 345 18.92 23.76 12.28
C SER A 345 17.78 23.26 11.40
N TYR A 346 17.25 22.05 11.66
CA TYR A 346 16.28 21.35 10.80
C TYR A 346 16.76 21.19 9.35
N GLN A 347 18.07 21.33 9.11
CA GLN A 347 18.69 21.17 7.81
C GLN A 347 19.25 19.75 7.64
N PRO A 348 19.40 19.27 6.39
CA PRO A 348 20.06 18.00 6.12
C PRO A 348 21.48 17.96 6.71
N LYS A 349 21.72 17.01 7.60
CA LYS A 349 23.02 16.75 8.23
C LYS A 349 23.84 15.81 7.35
N ARG A 350 25.14 16.11 7.18
CA ARG A 350 26.07 15.20 6.52
C ARG A 350 26.25 13.96 7.38
N ILE A 351 26.22 12.78 6.76
CA ILE A 351 26.48 11.52 7.43
C ILE A 351 27.97 11.22 7.28
N ASP A 352 28.71 11.30 8.39
CA ASP A 352 30.17 11.11 8.40
C ASP A 352 30.61 9.66 8.60
N VAL A 353 29.64 8.74 8.68
CA VAL A 353 29.84 7.31 8.92
C VAL A 353 29.30 6.53 7.72
N ASP A 354 30.11 5.64 7.16
CA ASP A 354 29.67 4.77 6.07
C ASP A 354 29.48 3.32 6.57
N VAL A 355 28.73 2.54 5.81
CA VAL A 355 28.50 1.12 6.08
C VAL A 355 29.53 0.26 5.37
N MET A 356 30.08 -0.72 6.10
CA MET A 356 30.95 -1.73 5.52
C MET A 356 30.17 -3.05 5.30
N PRO A 357 29.95 -3.46 4.04
CA PRO A 357 29.31 -4.74 3.76
C PRO A 357 30.31 -5.89 3.94
N GLU A 358 30.04 -6.78 4.89
CA GLU A 358 30.90 -7.94 5.19
C GLU A 358 30.59 -9.13 4.27
N SER A 359 29.30 -9.42 4.06
CA SER A 359 28.88 -10.58 3.27
C SER A 359 28.79 -10.26 1.77
N GLU A 360 28.98 -11.27 0.91
CA GLU A 360 28.81 -11.14 -0.54
C GLU A 360 27.41 -10.61 -0.93
N ARG A 361 26.38 -11.01 -0.18
CA ARG A 361 25.02 -10.50 -0.36
C ARG A 361 24.90 -9.02 -0.01
N ASP A 362 25.62 -8.56 1.01
CA ASP A 362 25.62 -7.15 1.41
C ASP A 362 26.41 -6.29 0.41
N LYS A 363 27.51 -6.81 -0.14
CA LYS A 363 28.25 -6.17 -1.22
C LYS A 363 27.37 -5.97 -2.45
N LEU A 364 26.61 -7.01 -2.83
CA LEU A 364 25.66 -6.91 -3.95
C LEU A 364 24.59 -5.84 -3.68
N ARG A 365 24.00 -5.81 -2.48
CA ARG A 365 23.01 -4.79 -2.09
C ARG A 365 23.57 -3.38 -2.15
N TYR A 366 24.82 -3.20 -1.71
CA TYR A 366 25.54 -1.93 -1.72
C TYR A 366 25.77 -1.41 -3.15
N MET A 367 26.10 -2.29 -4.10
CA MET A 367 26.22 -1.94 -5.52
C MET A 367 24.85 -1.60 -6.14
N GLN A 368 23.83 -2.45 -5.93
CA GLN A 368 22.49 -2.22 -6.46
C GLN A 368 21.84 -0.94 -5.90
N ALA A 369 22.18 -0.53 -4.68
CA ALA A 369 21.71 0.73 -4.11
C ALA A 369 22.23 1.94 -4.90
N MET A 370 23.44 1.86 -5.47
CA MET A 370 23.97 2.91 -6.35
C MET A 370 23.19 2.97 -7.66
N GLU A 371 22.93 1.81 -8.28
CA GLU A 371 22.15 1.72 -9.53
C GLU A 371 20.72 2.26 -9.34
N ARG A 372 20.04 1.85 -8.25
CA ARG A 372 18.72 2.37 -7.89
C ARG A 372 18.73 3.89 -7.75
N ARG A 373 19.74 4.45 -7.07
CA ARG A 373 19.88 5.91 -6.94
C ARG A 373 20.08 6.58 -8.30
N SER A 374 20.91 6.02 -9.18
CA SER A 374 21.12 6.58 -10.53
C SER A 374 19.80 6.65 -11.30
N ASN A 375 19.04 5.55 -11.31
CA ASN A 375 17.74 5.49 -11.96
C ASN A 375 16.76 6.54 -11.41
N ARG A 376 16.74 6.75 -10.08
CA ARG A 376 15.92 7.81 -9.45
C ARG A 376 16.34 9.21 -9.91
N MET A 377 17.64 9.48 -10.00
CA MET A 377 18.15 10.78 -10.44
C MET A 377 17.78 11.05 -11.90
N ASP A 378 17.84 10.03 -12.76
CA ASP A 378 17.45 10.15 -14.16
C ASP A 378 15.94 10.40 -14.33
N VAL A 379 15.11 9.68 -13.56
CA VAL A 379 13.65 9.91 -13.54
C VAL A 379 13.33 11.31 -13.00
N ARG A 380 14.04 11.77 -11.96
CA ARG A 380 13.86 13.11 -11.39
C ARG A 380 14.29 14.21 -12.36
N ALA A 381 15.37 14.01 -13.10
CA ALA A 381 15.81 14.95 -14.14
C ALA A 381 14.75 15.08 -15.25
N LYS A 382 14.14 13.97 -15.66
CA LYS A 382 13.03 13.97 -16.64
C LYS A 382 11.73 14.58 -16.10
N THR A 383 11.48 14.49 -14.79
CA THR A 383 10.22 14.95 -14.17
C THR A 383 10.24 16.43 -13.79
N ARG A 384 11.42 17.02 -13.53
CA ARG A 384 11.57 18.46 -13.19
C ARG A 384 11.04 19.43 -14.25
N SER A 385 10.77 18.97 -15.46
CA SER A 385 10.17 19.75 -16.54
C SER A 385 8.65 19.93 -16.43
N ASN A 386 7.97 19.23 -15.49
CA ASN A 386 6.53 19.37 -15.28
C ASN A 386 6.22 20.05 -13.93
N PRO A 387 5.45 21.16 -13.89
CA PRO A 387 5.05 21.78 -12.64
C PRO A 387 4.14 20.86 -11.82
N ALA A 388 4.08 21.10 -10.50
CA ALA A 388 3.16 20.37 -9.62
C ALA A 388 1.72 20.57 -10.12
N PRO A 389 0.88 19.51 -10.11
CA PRO A 389 -0.51 19.64 -10.52
C PRO A 389 -1.20 20.69 -9.64
N ALA A 390 -1.95 21.60 -10.28
CA ALA A 390 -2.79 22.53 -9.58
C ALA A 390 -3.82 21.74 -8.76
N LEU A 391 -4.07 22.18 -7.53
CA LEU A 391 -5.07 21.56 -6.67
C LEU A 391 -6.43 21.67 -7.39
N HIS A 392 -7.02 20.54 -7.79
CA HIS A 392 -8.34 20.56 -8.41
C HIS A 392 -9.29 21.25 -7.42
N ARG A 393 -9.88 22.38 -7.82
CA ARG A 393 -10.96 23.04 -7.08
C ARG A 393 -12.23 22.19 -7.20
N HIS A 394 -12.25 21.02 -6.57
CA HIS A 394 -13.47 20.27 -6.36
C HIS A 394 -13.92 20.48 -4.91
N SER A 395 -14.92 21.36 -4.78
CA SER A 395 -15.98 21.37 -3.77
C SER A 395 -15.63 20.86 -2.36
N LEU A 396 -14.96 21.70 -1.56
CA LEU A 396 -15.25 21.73 -0.12
C LEU A 396 -15.90 23.06 0.32
N ILE A 397 -16.05 24.02 -0.59
CA ILE A 397 -16.76 25.27 -0.36
C ILE A 397 -17.38 25.70 -1.70
N ASN A 398 -18.66 25.39 -1.94
CA ASN A 398 -19.49 26.22 -2.79
C ASN A 398 -19.86 27.44 -1.92
N THR A 399 -19.04 28.49 -1.94
CA THR A 399 -19.48 29.83 -1.54
C THR A 399 -19.91 30.52 -2.82
N ASP A 400 -21.09 30.13 -3.28
CA ASP A 400 -21.97 30.98 -4.08
C ASP A 400 -23.35 30.83 -3.43
N GLU A 401 -23.52 31.50 -2.29
CA GLU A 401 -24.77 32.04 -1.74
C GLU A 401 -24.45 33.01 -0.60
#